data_AF-A0A831V1X1-F1
#
_entry.id   AF-A0A831V1X1-F1
#
_cell.length_a   1.000
_cell.length_b   1.000
_cell.length_c   1.000
_cell.angle_alpha   90.00
_cell.angle_beta   90.00
_cell.angle_gamma   90.00
#
_symmetry.space_group_name_H-M   'P 1'
#
loop_
_entity.id
_entity.type
_entity.pdbx_description
1 polymer ?
#
loop_
_entity_poly.entity_id
_entity_poly.type
_entity_poly.pdbx_seq_one_letter_code
_entity_poly.pdbx_strand_id
1 'polypeptide(L)'
;MDGHPAREPASPRCAPLHPLFHALQVAAFLGVSRRSSGVKFSCSGSINPPARKGHAVTVRAVSVVMGQEKAMLAWLNRFSLSQKNMVGFALILALMVGIAVLTMVNMNKVAHQVEEVVERGQPAAFAADTIRIQIERAVGALGFYLQSRRDEDLARFRDALEKVESARATLAGYRGEGSNALGERIDRFAATAEKIIEISGDEATNNPGMQYANLNANPLQREISGLLGQLLNAEQNADASRYSRRQFVLDLARLQGDWGNVVASLRGYMSFRSSALRENFDLYAGQAVERAKKLAADYDYLLTFEQLDALEQLNEKLPQFVAAAEKAFDIHASEKWRMDAYLVRTELTPIFKQIEQDVESIVARERREIGERSEKLSAALQSTSNWQIGAVIAGIVVVGLLALLSIVMISRPLKRIAVRMRDIAEGDGDLTQRLPAEGNDEIAQVGAAFNTFADTAQNLVREVARSSAAMNAASEGLERASRRGREGAEREEAAIDSLVTGMGQTQEAAEEVARGAEQAS
;
A
#
# COMPACT_ATOMS: atom_id res chain seq x y z
N MET A 1 -7.26 -59.25 27.02
CA MET A 1 -5.81 -59.00 26.86
C MET A 1 -5.68 -58.12 25.63
N ASP A 2 -5.30 -56.86 25.64
CA ASP A 2 -4.83 -55.92 26.66
C ASP A 2 -5.35 -54.55 26.19
N GLY A 3 -5.81 -53.63 27.03
CA GLY A 3 -5.01 -52.97 28.05
C GLY A 3 -4.33 -51.73 27.44
N HIS A 4 -5.04 -50.58 27.49
CA HIS A 4 -4.62 -49.16 27.54
C HIS A 4 -3.13 -48.76 27.35
N PRO A 5 -2.80 -47.50 26.94
CA PRO A 5 -3.51 -46.28 27.37
C PRO A 5 -3.65 -45.13 26.36
N ALA A 6 -4.54 -44.22 26.78
CA ALA A 6 -4.79 -42.89 26.26
C ALA A 6 -3.52 -42.02 26.23
N ARG A 7 -3.40 -41.21 25.17
CA ARG A 7 -2.40 -40.13 25.07
C ARG A 7 -2.93 -38.88 25.77
N GLU A 8 -2.16 -38.41 26.75
CA GLU A 8 -2.30 -37.09 27.36
C GLU A 8 -2.10 -35.96 26.33
N PRO A 9 -2.80 -34.82 26.48
CA PRO A 9 -2.53 -33.63 25.70
C PRO A 9 -1.25 -32.94 26.17
N ALA A 10 -0.36 -32.66 25.23
CA ALA A 10 0.92 -31.99 25.44
C ALA A 10 0.75 -30.59 26.07
N SER A 11 1.59 -30.32 27.07
CA SER A 11 1.83 -29.01 27.66
C SER A 11 2.34 -28.00 26.63
N PRO A 12 1.95 -26.72 26.73
CA PRO A 12 2.44 -25.70 25.82
C PRO A 12 3.89 -25.36 26.16
N ARG A 13 4.79 -25.64 25.20
CA ARG A 13 6.17 -25.19 25.22
C ARG A 13 6.22 -23.66 25.13
N CYS A 14 6.78 -23.03 26.16
CA CYS A 14 7.27 -21.66 26.11
C CYS A 14 8.37 -21.53 25.04
N ALA A 15 8.17 -20.64 24.07
CA ALA A 15 9.18 -20.13 23.16
C ALA A 15 9.12 -18.59 23.20
N PRO A 16 10.25 -17.90 22.93
CA PRO A 16 10.58 -16.65 23.61
C PRO A 16 9.96 -15.42 22.96
N LEU A 17 9.32 -14.59 23.79
CA LEU A 17 8.97 -13.21 23.50
C LEU A 17 10.22 -12.33 23.65
N HIS A 18 10.69 -11.67 22.58
CA HIS A 18 11.31 -10.32 22.60
C HIS A 18 11.51 -9.80 21.16
N PRO A 19 11.26 -8.50 20.86
CA PRO A 19 11.95 -7.37 21.48
C PRO A 19 11.01 -6.21 21.91
N LEU A 20 10.51 -6.24 23.14
CA LEU A 20 9.96 -5.07 23.86
C LEU A 20 10.65 -4.82 25.22
N PHE A 21 11.96 -5.11 25.32
CA PHE A 21 12.76 -4.85 26.53
C PHE A 21 13.72 -3.72 26.17
N HIS A 22 13.17 -2.52 26.09
CA HIS A 22 13.99 -1.31 26.21
C HIS A 22 13.26 -0.13 26.88
N ALA A 23 12.04 -0.32 27.40
CA ALA A 23 11.22 0.78 27.92
C ALA A 23 11.01 0.80 29.45
N LEU A 24 11.68 -0.06 30.23
CA LEU A 24 11.43 -0.17 31.69
C LEU A 24 12.67 0.05 32.57
N GLN A 25 13.67 0.77 32.06
CA GLN A 25 14.88 1.13 32.82
C GLN A 25 15.02 2.64 33.10
N VAL A 26 13.93 3.41 32.97
CA VAL A 26 13.94 4.87 33.26
C VAL A 26 12.99 5.25 34.42
N ALA A 27 12.10 4.35 34.86
CA ALA A 27 11.10 4.67 35.90
C ALA A 27 11.60 4.56 37.37
N ALA A 28 12.85 4.13 37.60
CA ALA A 28 13.39 3.98 38.97
C ALA A 28 14.15 5.22 39.50
N PHE A 29 14.19 6.32 38.74
CA PHE A 29 14.96 7.52 39.12
C PHE A 29 14.14 8.68 39.71
N LEU A 30 12.82 8.52 39.84
CA LEU A 30 11.95 9.50 40.51
C LEU A 30 11.37 8.87 41.77
N GLY A 31 12.09 9.06 42.87
CA GLY A 31 11.64 8.74 44.22
C GLY A 31 10.31 9.45 44.54
N VAL A 32 9.21 8.75 44.32
CA VAL A 32 7.89 9.12 44.82
C VAL A 32 7.51 8.10 45.87
N SER A 33 7.64 8.51 47.13
CA SER A 33 7.09 7.78 48.26
C SER A 33 5.57 7.73 48.12
N ARG A 34 5.00 6.53 48.02
CA ARG A 34 3.60 6.30 48.38
C ARG A 34 3.50 5.26 49.48
N ARG A 35 3.12 5.75 50.66
CA ARG A 35 2.49 5.01 51.75
C ARG A 35 1.14 4.50 51.25
N SER A 36 0.90 3.20 51.28
CA SER A 36 -0.27 2.61 51.96
C SER A 36 -0.37 1.09 51.76
N SER A 37 -0.80 0.43 52.85
CA SER A 37 -1.64 -0.77 52.89
C SER A 37 -1.08 -2.10 52.39
N GLY A 38 -0.34 -2.75 53.29
CA GLY A 38 -0.66 -4.08 53.85
C GLY A 38 -1.32 -5.13 52.96
N VAL A 39 -0.53 -6.12 52.54
CA VAL A 39 -0.96 -7.53 52.44
C VAL A 39 0.22 -8.39 52.89
N LYS A 40 0.00 -9.20 53.93
CA LYS A 40 0.93 -10.20 54.45
C LYS A 40 0.97 -11.38 53.48
N PHE A 41 2.17 -11.76 53.03
CA PHE A 41 2.44 -13.14 52.63
C PHE A 41 3.63 -13.67 53.43
N SER A 42 3.31 -14.67 54.26
CA SER A 42 4.24 -15.46 55.04
C SER A 42 4.68 -16.64 54.19
N CYS A 43 5.99 -16.81 53.97
CA CYS A 43 6.59 -18.12 53.74
C CYS A 43 8.03 -18.11 54.27
N SER A 44 8.28 -19.01 55.22
CA SER A 44 9.54 -19.27 55.90
C SER A 44 10.57 -19.92 54.98
N GLY A 45 11.82 -19.51 55.09
CA GLY A 45 12.97 -20.16 54.44
C GLY A 45 14.28 -19.65 55.00
N SER A 46 14.73 -20.27 56.08
CA SER A 46 16.04 -20.10 56.72
C SER A 46 17.17 -20.58 55.81
N ILE A 47 18.10 -19.69 55.41
CA ILE A 47 19.50 -20.03 55.09
C ILE A 47 20.40 -18.85 55.52
N ASN A 48 21.41 -19.14 56.34
CA ASN A 48 22.41 -18.21 56.88
C ASN A 48 23.35 -17.60 55.80
N PRO A 49 23.98 -16.44 56.05
CA PRO A 49 24.74 -15.68 55.06
C PRO A 49 26.24 -16.03 55.04
N PRO A 50 26.96 -15.72 53.95
CA PRO A 50 28.39 -15.45 54.03
C PRO A 50 28.73 -13.98 53.74
N ALA A 51 29.44 -13.39 54.72
CA ALA A 51 30.53 -12.42 54.62
C ALA A 51 30.36 -11.14 53.74
N ARG A 52 30.18 -10.02 54.46
CA ARG A 52 30.54 -8.65 54.05
C ARG A 52 32.00 -8.56 53.56
N LYS A 53 32.23 -8.16 52.32
CA LYS A 53 33.35 -7.26 51.89
C LYS A 53 32.94 -6.52 50.61
N GLY A 54 33.00 -5.19 50.61
CA GLY A 54 32.87 -4.37 49.39
C GLY A 54 31.86 -3.22 49.46
N HIS A 55 32.05 -2.27 50.38
CA HIS A 55 31.44 -0.94 50.32
C HIS A 55 32.57 0.09 50.32
N ALA A 56 33.15 0.36 49.15
CA ALA A 56 34.09 1.46 48.95
C ALA A 56 34.32 1.79 47.46
N VAL A 57 33.34 1.63 46.56
CA VAL A 57 33.53 1.98 45.12
C VAL A 57 32.27 2.59 44.49
N THR A 58 31.55 3.46 45.19
CA THR A 58 30.36 4.14 44.61
C THR A 58 30.17 5.60 45.03
N VAL A 59 31.16 6.24 45.67
CA VAL A 59 31.07 7.67 46.05
C VAL A 59 32.04 8.57 45.28
N ARG A 60 32.97 8.01 44.49
CA ARG A 60 33.99 8.79 43.77
C ARG A 60 33.63 9.17 42.33
N ALA A 61 32.56 8.61 41.76
CA ALA A 61 32.15 8.90 40.37
C ALA A 61 31.21 10.11 40.23
N VAL A 62 30.54 10.54 41.30
CA VAL A 62 29.58 11.67 41.26
C VAL A 62 30.28 13.02 41.44
N SER A 63 31.45 13.07 42.09
CA SER A 63 32.20 14.32 42.32
C SER A 63 33.06 14.76 41.14
N VAL A 64 33.37 13.89 40.18
CA VAL A 64 34.17 14.23 38.98
C VAL A 64 33.32 14.86 37.88
N VAL A 65 32.01 14.59 37.84
CA VAL A 65 31.10 15.15 36.82
C VAL A 65 30.76 16.63 37.10
N MET A 66 30.65 17.05 38.37
CA MET A 66 30.33 18.45 38.72
C MET A 66 31.48 19.46 38.48
N GLY A 67 32.73 18.99 38.32
CA GLY A 67 33.89 19.86 38.03
C GLY A 67 34.05 20.21 36.54
N GLN A 68 33.61 19.31 35.65
CA GLN A 68 33.71 19.46 34.19
C GLN A 68 32.53 20.26 33.59
N GLU A 69 31.37 20.31 34.27
CA GLU A 69 30.20 21.12 33.86
C GLU A 69 30.52 22.63 33.77
N LYS A 70 31.35 23.15 34.68
CA LYS A 70 31.70 24.58 34.71
C LYS A 70 32.54 25.00 33.51
N ALA A 71 33.38 24.13 32.96
CA ALA A 71 34.29 24.47 31.87
C ALA A 71 33.61 24.44 30.49
N MET A 72 32.72 23.46 30.25
CA MET A 72 32.07 23.29 28.95
C MET A 72 30.96 24.34 28.68
N LEU A 73 30.36 24.88 29.74
CA LEU A 73 29.32 25.92 29.66
C LEU A 73 29.82 27.34 29.99
N ALA A 74 31.09 27.50 30.39
CA ALA A 74 31.67 28.81 30.75
C ALA A 74 31.62 29.83 29.61
N TRP A 75 31.73 29.39 28.36
CA TRP A 75 31.63 30.27 27.20
C TRP A 75 30.25 30.93 27.09
N LEU A 76 29.18 30.22 27.48
CA LEU A 76 27.81 30.73 27.42
C LEU A 76 27.56 31.88 28.41
N ASN A 77 28.34 31.99 29.50
CA ASN A 77 28.24 33.09 30.47
C ASN A 77 28.63 34.46 29.89
N ARG A 78 29.18 34.52 28.67
CA ARG A 78 29.50 35.79 27.99
C ARG A 78 28.30 36.42 27.28
N PHE A 79 27.22 35.67 27.08
CA PHE A 79 26.03 36.13 26.35
C PHE A 79 24.91 36.55 27.30
N SER A 80 24.10 37.50 26.83
CA SER A 80 22.90 37.93 27.56
C SER A 80 21.84 36.83 27.60
N LEU A 81 20.94 36.89 28.57
CA LEU A 81 19.78 36.02 28.76
C LEU A 81 18.89 36.01 27.51
N SER A 82 18.69 37.18 26.90
CA SER A 82 17.96 37.32 25.64
C SER A 82 18.66 36.57 24.50
N GLN A 83 19.99 36.71 24.37
CA GLN A 83 20.77 36.00 23.35
C GLN A 83 20.74 34.48 23.54
N LYS A 84 20.84 33.99 24.79
CA LYS A 84 20.74 32.56 25.12
C LYS A 84 19.38 31.98 24.73
N ASN A 85 18.29 32.68 25.06
CA ASN A 85 16.94 32.26 24.68
C ASN A 85 16.72 32.31 23.16
N MET A 86 17.19 33.36 22.49
CA MET A 86 17.07 33.51 21.04
C MET A 86 17.79 32.39 20.29
N VAL A 87 19.00 32.00 20.73
CA VAL A 87 19.73 30.85 20.16
C VAL A 87 18.95 29.55 20.37
N GLY A 88 18.37 29.34 21.56
CA GLY A 88 17.53 28.17 21.83
C GLY A 88 16.32 28.09 20.90
N PHE A 89 15.56 29.19 20.75
CA PHE A 89 14.41 29.23 19.83
C PHE A 89 14.82 29.10 18.36
N ALA A 90 15.93 29.72 17.94
CA ALA A 90 16.45 29.59 16.59
C ALA A 90 16.87 28.14 16.27
N LEU A 91 17.47 27.43 17.23
CA LEU A 91 17.80 26.01 17.08
C LEU A 91 16.55 25.13 16.95
N ILE A 92 15.51 25.39 17.75
CA ILE A 92 14.23 24.67 17.65
C ILE A 92 13.57 24.93 16.30
N LEU A 93 13.55 26.19 15.83
CA LEU A 93 13.01 26.54 14.53
C LEU A 93 13.79 25.87 13.39
N ALA A 94 15.12 25.92 13.42
CA ALA A 94 15.98 25.27 12.43
C ALA A 94 15.77 23.75 12.40
N LEU A 95 15.63 23.12 13.56
CA LEU A 95 15.29 21.70 13.68
C LEU A 95 13.92 21.41 13.07
N MET A 96 12.88 22.19 13.40
CA MET A 96 11.53 22.00 12.84
C MET A 96 11.53 22.15 11.31
N VAL A 97 12.21 23.17 10.79
CA VAL A 97 12.36 23.39 9.35
C VAL A 97 13.12 22.23 8.70
N GLY A 98 14.19 21.75 9.32
CA GLY A 98 14.95 20.59 8.82
C GLY A 98 14.09 19.32 8.74
N ILE A 99 13.30 19.03 9.78
CA ILE A 99 12.36 17.90 9.79
C ILE A 99 11.29 18.07 8.70
N ALA A 100 10.74 19.27 8.54
CA ALA A 100 9.73 19.55 7.52
C ALA A 100 10.27 19.36 6.09
N VAL A 101 11.45 19.90 5.80
CA VAL A 101 12.12 19.74 4.50
C VAL A 101 12.42 18.27 4.22
N LEU A 102 12.96 17.54 5.20
CA LEU A 102 13.25 16.11 5.07
C LEU A 102 11.96 15.30 4.80
N THR A 103 10.88 15.65 5.49
CA THR A 103 9.57 15.03 5.29
C THR A 103 9.06 15.28 3.88
N MET A 104 9.17 16.51 3.38
CA MET A 104 8.73 16.89 2.03
C MET A 104 9.53 16.16 0.95
N VAL A 105 10.86 16.06 1.10
CA VAL A 105 11.72 15.32 0.17
C VAL A 105 11.37 13.83 0.15
N ASN A 106 11.15 13.21 1.30
CA ASN A 106 10.78 11.80 1.37
C ASN A 106 9.38 11.54 0.80
N MET A 107 8.42 12.44 1.06
CA MET A 107 7.07 12.31 0.52
C MET A 107 7.03 12.47 -1.00
N ASN A 108 7.89 13.33 -1.56
CA ASN A 108 8.01 13.49 -3.01
C ASN A 108 8.59 12.23 -3.70
N LYS A 109 9.52 11.53 -3.04
CA LYS A 109 10.03 10.23 -3.52
C LYS A 109 8.93 9.16 -3.55
N VAL A 110 8.08 9.13 -2.52
CA VAL A 110 6.95 8.19 -2.45
C VAL A 110 5.89 8.53 -3.51
N ALA A 111 5.57 9.81 -3.71
CA ALA A 111 4.58 10.25 -4.70
C ALA A 111 4.94 9.82 -6.13
N HIS A 112 6.20 9.99 -6.55
CA HIS A 112 6.68 9.55 -7.87
C HIS A 112 6.63 8.03 -8.05
N GLN A 113 6.74 7.23 -6.97
CA GLN A 113 6.62 5.77 -7.04
C GLN A 113 5.17 5.30 -7.14
N VAL A 114 4.21 6.08 -6.63
CA VAL A 114 2.76 5.77 -6.72
C VAL A 114 2.23 6.02 -8.14
N GLU A 115 2.67 7.10 -8.77
CA GLU A 115 2.23 7.51 -10.11
C GLU A 115 2.56 6.43 -11.18
N GLU A 116 3.73 5.79 -11.07
CA GLU A 116 4.17 4.77 -12.04
C GLU A 116 3.43 3.42 -11.93
N VAL A 117 2.85 3.10 -10.77
CA VAL A 117 2.07 1.86 -10.56
C VAL A 117 0.63 2.02 -11.02
N VAL A 118 0.06 3.22 -10.90
CA VAL A 118 -1.34 3.51 -11.25
C VAL A 118 -1.51 3.83 -12.74
N GLU A 119 -0.56 4.53 -13.37
CA GLU A 119 -0.75 4.97 -14.77
C GLU A 119 -0.34 3.94 -15.84
N ARG A 120 0.49 2.94 -15.51
CA ARG A 120 1.04 2.01 -16.54
C ARG A 120 0.58 0.55 -16.44
N GLY A 121 0.47 -0.03 -15.25
CA GLY A 121 0.19 -1.48 -15.13
C GLY A 121 -1.29 -1.85 -15.35
N GLN A 122 -2.23 -1.01 -14.90
CA GLN A 122 -3.67 -1.31 -14.98
C GLN A 122 -4.22 -1.35 -16.41
N PRO A 123 -3.91 -0.40 -17.32
CA PRO A 123 -4.47 -0.41 -18.67
C PRO A 123 -3.97 -1.59 -19.52
N ALA A 124 -2.71 -1.98 -19.37
CA ALA A 124 -2.13 -3.12 -20.10
C ALA A 124 -2.77 -4.46 -19.69
N ALA A 125 -2.95 -4.68 -18.39
CA ALA A 125 -3.64 -5.87 -17.88
C ALA A 125 -5.11 -5.93 -18.33
N PHE A 126 -5.80 -4.79 -18.35
CA PHE A 126 -7.19 -4.71 -18.83
C PHE A 126 -7.30 -4.96 -20.34
N ALA A 127 -6.37 -4.42 -21.12
CA ALA A 127 -6.30 -4.66 -22.56
C ALA A 127 -6.05 -6.15 -22.85
N ALA A 128 -5.11 -6.78 -22.14
CA ALA A 128 -4.86 -8.21 -22.27
C ALA A 128 -6.11 -9.05 -21.93
N ASP A 129 -6.80 -8.78 -20.81
CA ASP A 129 -8.03 -9.51 -20.45
C ASP A 129 -9.16 -9.25 -21.46
N THR A 130 -9.23 -8.05 -22.03
CA THR A 130 -10.17 -7.73 -23.12
C THR A 130 -9.89 -8.60 -24.34
N ILE A 131 -8.63 -8.75 -24.76
CA ILE A 131 -8.27 -9.63 -25.89
C ILE A 131 -8.76 -11.06 -25.61
N ARG A 132 -8.47 -11.62 -24.43
CA ARG A 132 -8.91 -12.98 -24.05
C ARG A 132 -10.42 -13.14 -24.16
N ILE A 133 -11.18 -12.27 -23.50
CA ILE A 133 -12.65 -12.36 -23.45
C ILE A 133 -13.27 -12.20 -24.84
N GLN A 134 -12.78 -11.24 -25.63
CA GLN A 134 -13.36 -10.99 -26.95
C GLN A 134 -12.96 -12.07 -27.96
N ILE A 135 -11.75 -12.64 -27.87
CA ILE A 135 -11.35 -13.80 -28.68
C ILE A 135 -12.25 -15.02 -28.35
N GLU A 136 -12.52 -15.31 -27.08
CA GLU A 136 -13.47 -16.38 -26.68
C GLU A 136 -14.88 -16.12 -27.25
N ARG A 137 -15.37 -14.87 -27.17
CA ARG A 137 -16.65 -14.47 -27.76
C ARG A 137 -16.67 -14.59 -29.28
N ALA A 138 -15.56 -14.27 -29.94
CA ALA A 138 -15.42 -14.42 -31.39
C ALA A 138 -15.53 -15.90 -31.78
N VAL A 139 -14.78 -16.80 -31.12
CA VAL A 139 -14.87 -18.24 -31.37
C VAL A 139 -16.29 -18.75 -31.13
N GLY A 140 -16.94 -18.35 -30.04
CA GLY A 140 -18.33 -18.72 -29.74
C GLY A 140 -19.32 -18.23 -30.78
N ALA A 141 -19.23 -16.96 -31.19
CA ALA A 141 -20.08 -16.36 -32.21
C ALA A 141 -19.88 -17.02 -33.58
N LEU A 142 -18.63 -17.31 -33.96
CA LEU A 142 -18.33 -18.07 -35.18
C LEU A 142 -18.93 -19.48 -35.11
N GLY A 143 -18.81 -20.16 -33.97
CA GLY A 143 -19.44 -21.47 -33.74
C GLY A 143 -20.96 -21.43 -33.94
N PHE A 144 -21.63 -20.40 -33.40
CA PHE A 144 -23.06 -20.20 -33.64
C PHE A 144 -23.36 -19.91 -35.11
N TYR A 145 -22.60 -19.02 -35.77
CA TYR A 145 -22.77 -18.73 -37.19
C TYR A 145 -22.65 -19.98 -38.07
N LEU A 146 -21.66 -20.84 -37.82
CA LEU A 146 -21.45 -22.09 -38.56
C LEU A 146 -22.60 -23.10 -38.41
N GLN A 147 -23.43 -22.95 -37.38
CA GLN A 147 -24.61 -23.78 -37.17
C GLN A 147 -25.91 -23.10 -37.63
N SER A 148 -26.06 -21.81 -37.34
CA SER A 148 -27.31 -21.06 -37.49
C SER A 148 -27.41 -20.36 -38.85
N ARG A 149 -26.27 -20.01 -39.47
CA ARG A 149 -26.17 -19.15 -40.67
C ARG A 149 -26.80 -17.77 -40.52
N ARG A 150 -26.97 -17.28 -39.29
CA ARG A 150 -27.57 -15.96 -39.03
C ARG A 150 -26.53 -14.86 -39.12
N ASP A 151 -26.85 -13.81 -39.86
CA ASP A 151 -26.00 -12.61 -39.98
C ASP A 151 -25.73 -11.95 -38.62
N GLU A 152 -26.64 -12.09 -37.67
CA GLU A 152 -26.46 -11.62 -36.29
C GLU A 152 -25.24 -12.24 -35.60
N ASP A 153 -24.98 -13.53 -35.81
CA ASP A 153 -23.84 -14.22 -35.21
C ASP A 153 -22.53 -13.80 -35.90
N LEU A 154 -22.57 -13.57 -37.22
CA LEU A 154 -21.44 -13.01 -37.96
C LEU A 154 -21.13 -11.57 -37.52
N ALA A 155 -22.16 -10.76 -37.26
CA ALA A 155 -21.99 -9.40 -36.73
C ALA A 155 -21.35 -9.41 -35.33
N ARG A 156 -21.77 -10.32 -34.44
CA ARG A 156 -21.14 -10.52 -33.13
C ARG A 156 -19.68 -10.94 -33.22
N PHE A 157 -19.35 -11.82 -34.17
CA PHE A 157 -17.97 -12.23 -34.43
C PHE A 157 -17.10 -11.03 -34.84
N ARG A 158 -17.59 -10.20 -35.78
CA ARG A 158 -16.88 -9.01 -36.26
C ARG A 158 -16.73 -7.94 -35.18
N ASP A 159 -17.78 -7.67 -34.40
CA ASP A 159 -17.72 -6.75 -33.24
C ASP A 159 -16.70 -7.21 -32.18
N ALA A 160 -16.61 -8.52 -31.93
CA ALA A 160 -15.60 -9.07 -31.04
C ALA A 160 -14.18 -8.85 -31.59
N LEU A 161 -13.94 -9.09 -32.89
CA LEU A 161 -12.63 -8.83 -33.52
C LEU A 161 -12.25 -7.34 -33.50
N GLU A 162 -13.20 -6.43 -33.70
CA GLU A 162 -12.95 -4.99 -33.61
C GLU A 162 -12.47 -4.59 -32.20
N LYS A 163 -13.10 -5.16 -31.16
CA LYS A 163 -12.69 -4.94 -29.77
C LYS A 163 -11.32 -5.55 -29.45
N VAL A 164 -10.98 -6.69 -30.05
CA VAL A 164 -9.64 -7.28 -29.96
C VAL A 164 -8.60 -6.33 -30.55
N GLU A 165 -8.88 -5.74 -31.72
CA GLU A 165 -7.94 -4.83 -32.38
C GLU A 165 -7.75 -3.52 -31.59
N SER A 166 -8.82 -2.98 -31.01
CA SER A 166 -8.75 -1.82 -30.10
C SER A 166 -7.90 -2.11 -28.85
N ALA A 167 -8.07 -3.30 -28.25
CA ALA A 167 -7.28 -3.73 -27.11
C ALA A 167 -5.81 -3.99 -27.49
N ARG A 168 -5.56 -4.56 -28.68
CA ARG A 168 -4.21 -4.75 -29.23
C ARG A 168 -3.49 -3.42 -29.43
N ALA A 169 -4.16 -2.40 -29.98
CA ALA A 169 -3.59 -1.07 -30.15
C ALA A 169 -3.19 -0.44 -28.81
N THR A 170 -4.01 -0.63 -27.78
CA THR A 170 -3.67 -0.22 -26.41
C THR A 170 -2.42 -0.96 -25.91
N LEU A 171 -2.36 -2.27 -26.11
CA LEU A 171 -1.25 -3.12 -25.66
C LEU A 171 0.08 -2.83 -26.40
N ALA A 172 0.02 -2.42 -27.67
CA ALA A 172 1.20 -2.05 -28.46
C ALA A 172 1.97 -0.83 -27.88
N GLY A 173 1.29 0.03 -27.13
CA GLY A 173 1.93 1.13 -26.38
C GLY A 173 2.80 0.66 -25.21
N TYR A 174 2.61 -0.58 -24.75
CA TYR A 174 3.33 -1.19 -23.62
C TYR A 174 4.38 -2.18 -24.17
N ARG A 175 5.57 -1.66 -24.48
CA ARG A 175 6.67 -2.41 -25.09
C ARG A 175 7.02 -3.68 -24.30
N GLY A 176 6.86 -4.85 -24.93
CA GLY A 176 7.39 -6.13 -24.46
C GLY A 176 7.55 -7.12 -25.63
N GLU A 177 8.55 -8.00 -25.57
CA GLU A 177 8.91 -8.96 -26.64
C GLU A 177 7.75 -9.89 -27.08
N GLY A 178 6.69 -10.04 -26.27
CA GLY A 178 5.51 -10.86 -26.61
C GLY A 178 4.40 -10.14 -27.39
N SER A 179 4.40 -8.81 -27.48
CA SER A 179 3.28 -8.06 -28.08
C SER A 179 3.18 -8.25 -29.60
N ASN A 180 4.33 -8.32 -30.29
CA ASN A 180 4.36 -8.51 -31.74
C ASN A 180 3.89 -9.92 -32.15
N ALA A 181 4.33 -10.95 -31.43
CA ALA A 181 3.95 -12.34 -31.72
C ALA A 181 2.45 -12.59 -31.47
N LEU A 182 1.89 -11.96 -30.43
CA LEU A 182 0.44 -11.96 -30.17
C LEU A 182 -0.32 -11.30 -31.34
N GLY A 183 0.16 -10.15 -31.83
CA GLY A 183 -0.43 -9.45 -32.97
C GLY A 183 -0.48 -10.33 -34.23
N GLU A 184 0.63 -10.97 -34.59
CA GLU A 184 0.68 -11.87 -35.76
C GLU A 184 -0.28 -13.05 -35.61
N ARG A 185 -0.43 -13.60 -34.40
CA ARG A 185 -1.39 -14.68 -34.13
C ARG A 185 -2.85 -14.23 -34.22
N ILE A 186 -3.16 -13.02 -33.76
CA ILE A 186 -4.49 -12.41 -33.91
C ILE A 186 -4.81 -12.22 -35.40
N ASP A 187 -3.87 -11.71 -36.20
CA ASP A 187 -4.05 -11.53 -37.64
C ASP A 187 -4.29 -12.88 -38.34
N ARG A 188 -3.51 -13.90 -37.98
CA ARG A 188 -3.69 -15.27 -38.49
C ARG A 188 -5.01 -15.89 -38.05
N PHE A 189 -5.46 -15.64 -36.82
CA PHE A 189 -6.77 -16.08 -36.32
C PHE A 189 -7.91 -15.47 -37.17
N ALA A 190 -7.89 -14.16 -37.39
CA ALA A 190 -8.89 -13.47 -38.20
C ALA A 190 -8.91 -13.99 -39.65
N ALA A 191 -7.75 -14.11 -40.29
CA ALA A 191 -7.64 -14.65 -41.65
C ALA A 191 -8.15 -16.10 -41.77
N THR A 192 -7.83 -16.94 -40.77
CA THR A 192 -8.30 -18.34 -40.74
C THR A 192 -9.82 -18.40 -40.54
N ALA A 193 -10.37 -17.54 -39.68
CA ALA A 193 -11.80 -17.46 -39.45
C ALA A 193 -12.57 -16.98 -40.69
N GLU A 194 -12.08 -15.98 -41.42
CA GLU A 194 -12.70 -15.53 -42.68
C GLU A 194 -12.67 -16.63 -43.75
N LYS A 195 -11.56 -17.38 -43.89
CA LYS A 195 -11.50 -18.56 -44.76
C LYS A 195 -12.55 -19.61 -44.37
N ILE A 196 -12.76 -19.84 -43.08
CA ILE A 196 -13.78 -20.76 -42.57
C ILE A 196 -15.18 -20.24 -42.91
N ILE A 197 -15.45 -18.94 -42.75
CA ILE A 197 -16.72 -18.31 -43.11
C ILE A 197 -16.99 -18.48 -44.60
N GLU A 198 -16.00 -18.21 -45.46
CA GLU A 198 -16.11 -18.37 -46.92
C GLU A 198 -16.44 -19.83 -47.31
N ILE A 199 -15.64 -20.79 -46.85
CA ILE A 199 -15.86 -22.23 -47.12
C ILE A 199 -17.21 -22.65 -46.60
N SER A 200 -17.61 -22.18 -45.42
CA SER A 200 -18.89 -22.54 -44.86
C SER A 200 -20.04 -22.04 -45.76
N GLY A 201 -19.91 -20.90 -46.42
CA GLY A 201 -20.94 -20.33 -47.30
C GLY A 201 -21.16 -21.11 -48.61
N ASP A 202 -20.20 -21.97 -48.99
CA ASP A 202 -20.29 -22.80 -50.19
C ASP A 202 -20.49 -24.28 -49.83
N GLU A 203 -21.71 -24.78 -50.06
CA GLU A 203 -22.12 -26.15 -49.78
C GLU A 203 -21.21 -27.20 -50.46
N ALA A 204 -20.69 -26.89 -51.65
CA ALA A 204 -19.89 -27.81 -52.45
C ALA A 204 -18.49 -28.01 -51.86
N THR A 205 -17.84 -26.92 -51.43
CA THR A 205 -16.52 -26.99 -50.79
C THR A 205 -16.63 -27.40 -49.31
N ASN A 206 -17.73 -27.06 -48.64
CA ASN A 206 -17.95 -27.44 -47.25
C ASN A 206 -18.24 -28.94 -47.09
N ASN A 207 -18.98 -29.55 -48.01
CA ASN A 207 -19.40 -30.96 -47.94
C ASN A 207 -18.80 -31.77 -49.12
N PRO A 208 -17.49 -32.10 -49.10
CA PRO A 208 -16.80 -32.69 -50.24
C PRO A 208 -17.38 -34.05 -50.67
N GLY A 209 -17.89 -34.86 -49.73
CA GLY A 209 -18.53 -36.14 -50.05
C GLY A 209 -19.85 -35.97 -50.82
N MET A 210 -20.65 -34.97 -50.42
CA MET A 210 -21.88 -34.61 -51.13
C MET A 210 -21.57 -34.07 -52.52
N GLN A 211 -20.57 -33.20 -52.63
CA GLN A 211 -20.14 -32.67 -53.91
C GLN A 211 -19.63 -33.77 -54.84
N TYR A 212 -18.86 -34.73 -54.31
CA TYR A 212 -18.42 -35.88 -55.10
C TYR A 212 -19.61 -36.72 -55.58
N ALA A 213 -20.58 -37.03 -54.71
CA ALA A 213 -21.80 -37.73 -55.09
C ALA A 213 -22.60 -36.98 -56.17
N ASN A 214 -22.74 -35.66 -56.05
CA ASN A 214 -23.43 -34.81 -57.02
C ASN A 214 -22.79 -34.88 -58.42
N LEU A 215 -21.46 -34.94 -58.49
CA LEU A 215 -20.72 -34.95 -59.75
C LEU A 215 -20.57 -36.35 -60.37
N ASN A 216 -20.56 -37.41 -59.55
CA ASN A 216 -20.17 -38.76 -60.01
C ASN A 216 -21.27 -39.81 -59.83
N ALA A 217 -22.03 -39.78 -58.73
CA ALA A 217 -23.06 -40.78 -58.44
C ALA A 217 -24.45 -40.35 -58.96
N ASN A 218 -24.84 -39.09 -58.77
CA ASN A 218 -26.16 -38.58 -59.16
C ASN A 218 -26.43 -38.59 -60.67
N PRO A 219 -25.44 -38.34 -61.56
CA PRO A 219 -25.64 -38.51 -63.00
C PRO A 219 -25.96 -39.97 -63.36
N LEU A 220 -25.16 -40.91 -62.86
CA LEU A 220 -25.39 -42.36 -63.05
C LEU A 220 -26.74 -42.78 -62.47
N GLN A 221 -27.13 -42.23 -61.32
CA GLN A 221 -28.43 -42.50 -60.72
C GLN A 221 -29.60 -42.10 -61.62
N ARG A 222 -29.50 -40.95 -62.31
CA ARG A 222 -30.52 -40.50 -63.27
C ARG A 222 -30.55 -41.38 -64.52
N GLU A 223 -29.39 -41.76 -65.04
CA GLU A 223 -29.28 -42.65 -66.20
C GLU A 223 -29.86 -44.04 -65.90
N ILE A 224 -29.51 -44.64 -64.77
CA ILE A 224 -30.04 -45.95 -64.33
C ILE A 224 -31.57 -45.88 -64.15
N SER A 225 -32.09 -44.84 -63.50
CA SER A 225 -33.54 -44.63 -63.38
C SER A 225 -34.21 -44.50 -64.75
N GLY A 226 -33.56 -43.84 -65.71
CA GLY A 226 -34.04 -43.73 -67.09
C GLY A 226 -34.10 -45.09 -67.80
N LEU A 227 -33.03 -45.89 -67.71
CA LEU A 227 -32.95 -47.23 -68.29
C LEU A 227 -34.00 -48.18 -67.69
N LEU A 228 -34.22 -48.14 -66.38
CA LEU A 228 -35.27 -48.91 -65.72
C LEU A 228 -36.68 -48.51 -66.18
N GLY A 229 -36.88 -47.23 -66.50
CA GLY A 229 -38.12 -46.74 -67.12
C GLY A 229 -38.27 -47.22 -68.55
N GLN A 230 -37.20 -47.20 -69.34
CA GLN A 230 -37.19 -47.72 -70.72
C GLN A 230 -37.51 -49.22 -70.75
N LEU A 231 -36.93 -50.03 -69.86
CA LEU A 231 -37.22 -51.46 -69.74
C LEU A 231 -38.70 -51.74 -69.52
N LEU A 232 -39.33 -50.96 -68.64
CA LEU A 232 -40.76 -51.08 -68.34
C LEU A 232 -41.63 -50.60 -69.50
N ASN A 233 -41.28 -49.49 -70.16
CA ASN A 233 -42.04 -48.96 -71.28
C ASN A 233 -41.98 -49.88 -72.51
N ALA A 234 -40.83 -50.48 -72.78
CA ALA A 234 -40.64 -51.42 -73.88
C ALA A 234 -41.49 -52.69 -73.74
N GLU A 235 -41.98 -53.00 -72.54
CA GLU A 235 -42.90 -54.10 -72.30
C GLU A 235 -44.26 -53.91 -73.00
N GLN A 236 -44.69 -52.66 -73.25
CA GLN A 236 -45.93 -52.37 -73.98
C GLN A 236 -45.91 -52.89 -75.42
N ASN A 237 -44.72 -52.96 -76.00
CA ASN A 237 -44.49 -53.37 -77.39
C ASN A 237 -44.01 -54.83 -77.49
N ALA A 238 -44.00 -55.57 -76.38
CA ALA A 238 -43.54 -56.94 -76.35
C ALA A 238 -44.58 -57.90 -76.94
N ASP A 239 -44.12 -58.91 -77.68
CA ASP A 239 -44.98 -59.90 -78.31
C ASP A 239 -45.69 -60.78 -77.27
N ALA A 240 -47.01 -60.66 -77.20
CA ALA A 240 -47.88 -61.40 -76.28
C ALA A 240 -47.92 -62.93 -76.55
N SER A 241 -47.40 -63.38 -77.69
CA SER A 241 -47.35 -64.80 -78.06
C SER A 241 -46.11 -65.54 -77.52
N ARG A 242 -45.06 -64.82 -77.10
CA ARG A 242 -43.90 -65.43 -76.44
C ARG A 242 -44.27 -65.89 -75.03
N TYR A 243 -43.67 -66.99 -74.55
CA TYR A 243 -43.88 -67.61 -73.22
C TYR A 243 -44.18 -66.60 -72.10
N SER A 244 -44.95 -67.02 -71.08
CA SER A 244 -45.37 -66.21 -69.92
C SER A 244 -44.29 -65.20 -69.46
N ARG A 245 -44.43 -63.95 -69.92
CA ARG A 245 -43.55 -62.81 -69.57
C ARG A 245 -43.72 -62.33 -68.13
N ARG A 246 -44.69 -62.90 -67.43
CA ARG A 246 -45.04 -62.55 -66.04
C ARG A 246 -43.83 -62.59 -65.11
N GLN A 247 -42.98 -63.60 -65.23
CA GLN A 247 -41.84 -63.74 -64.32
C GLN A 247 -40.78 -62.66 -64.58
N PHE A 248 -40.49 -62.36 -65.85
CA PHE A 248 -39.62 -61.25 -66.23
C PHE A 248 -40.11 -59.92 -65.65
N VAL A 249 -41.41 -59.59 -65.82
CA VAL A 249 -41.99 -58.35 -65.29
C VAL A 249 -41.92 -58.29 -63.76
N LEU A 250 -42.14 -59.40 -63.06
CA LEU A 250 -42.00 -59.46 -61.60
C LEU A 250 -40.55 -59.23 -61.15
N ASP A 251 -39.58 -59.80 -61.85
CA ASP A 251 -38.16 -59.60 -61.54
C ASP A 251 -37.69 -58.19 -61.90
N LEU A 252 -38.20 -57.59 -62.98
CA LEU A 252 -37.98 -56.18 -63.31
C LEU A 252 -38.56 -55.25 -62.24
N ALA A 253 -39.78 -55.51 -61.76
CA ALA A 253 -40.39 -54.73 -60.68
C ALA A 253 -39.59 -54.84 -59.37
N ARG A 254 -39.06 -56.03 -59.05
CA ARG A 254 -38.15 -56.21 -57.90
C ARG A 254 -36.86 -55.43 -58.08
N LEU A 255 -36.29 -55.40 -59.28
CA LEU A 255 -35.09 -54.60 -59.57
C LEU A 255 -35.34 -53.11 -59.34
N GLN A 256 -36.49 -52.59 -59.78
CA GLN A 256 -36.88 -51.20 -59.52
C GLN A 256 -37.02 -50.93 -58.01
N GLY A 257 -37.55 -51.88 -57.24
CA GLY A 257 -37.62 -51.80 -55.79
C GLY A 257 -36.24 -51.79 -55.12
N ASP A 258 -35.37 -52.73 -55.50
CA ASP A 258 -33.98 -52.82 -55.03
C ASP A 258 -33.24 -51.50 -55.33
N TRP A 259 -33.39 -50.98 -56.55
CA TRP A 259 -32.81 -49.69 -56.96
C TRP A 259 -33.34 -48.50 -56.14
N GLY A 260 -34.65 -48.45 -55.89
CA GLY A 260 -35.24 -47.44 -55.01
C GLY A 260 -34.62 -47.45 -53.62
N ASN A 261 -34.40 -48.63 -53.05
CA ASN A 261 -33.75 -48.81 -51.75
C ASN A 261 -32.26 -48.45 -51.77
N VAL A 262 -31.55 -48.73 -52.86
CA VAL A 262 -30.15 -48.29 -53.06
C VAL A 262 -30.05 -46.77 -52.98
N VAL A 263 -30.87 -46.06 -53.77
CA VAL A 263 -30.84 -44.60 -53.83
C VAL A 263 -31.30 -43.97 -52.51
N ALA A 264 -32.27 -44.58 -51.82
CA ALA A 264 -32.73 -44.14 -50.50
C ALA A 264 -31.63 -44.34 -49.44
N SER A 265 -30.92 -45.46 -49.47
CA SER A 265 -29.84 -45.77 -48.53
C SER A 265 -28.62 -44.87 -48.73
N LEU A 266 -28.24 -44.59 -49.98
CA LEU A 266 -27.21 -43.58 -50.31
C LEU A 266 -27.59 -42.21 -49.73
N ARG A 267 -28.77 -41.68 -50.09
CA ARG A 267 -29.22 -40.38 -49.58
C ARG A 267 -29.29 -40.35 -48.06
N GLY A 268 -29.82 -41.40 -47.46
CA GLY A 268 -29.93 -41.52 -46.01
C GLY A 268 -28.56 -41.52 -45.32
N TYR A 269 -27.58 -42.26 -45.83
CA TYR A 269 -26.22 -42.22 -45.30
C TYR A 269 -25.60 -40.83 -45.46
N MET A 270 -25.78 -40.19 -46.62
CA MET A 270 -25.22 -38.86 -46.86
C MET A 270 -25.84 -37.75 -45.98
N SER A 271 -27.04 -37.98 -45.45
CA SER A 271 -27.69 -37.06 -44.50
C SER A 271 -27.37 -37.37 -43.05
N PHE A 272 -27.29 -38.65 -42.68
CA PHE A 272 -27.28 -39.07 -41.27
C PHE A 272 -26.03 -39.84 -40.84
N ARG A 273 -25.17 -40.25 -41.79
CA ARG A 273 -23.94 -41.03 -41.56
C ARG A 273 -24.16 -42.32 -40.75
N SER A 274 -25.35 -42.91 -40.88
CA SER A 274 -25.72 -44.15 -40.16
C SER A 274 -25.08 -45.37 -40.81
N SER A 275 -24.33 -46.17 -40.04
CA SER A 275 -23.73 -47.42 -40.53
C SER A 275 -24.77 -48.41 -41.05
N ALA A 276 -25.97 -48.45 -40.45
CA ALA A 276 -27.06 -49.29 -40.93
C ALA A 276 -27.53 -48.92 -42.35
N LEU A 277 -27.47 -47.63 -42.71
CA LEU A 277 -27.80 -47.18 -44.06
C LEU A 277 -26.70 -47.53 -45.06
N ARG A 278 -25.44 -47.61 -44.62
CA ARG A 278 -24.33 -48.12 -45.43
C ARG A 278 -24.51 -49.61 -45.70
N GLU A 279 -24.80 -50.40 -44.67
CA GLU A 279 -25.06 -51.84 -44.81
C GLU A 279 -26.27 -52.13 -45.71
N ASN A 280 -27.35 -51.36 -45.56
CA ASN A 280 -28.52 -51.45 -46.43
C ASN A 280 -28.16 -51.11 -47.89
N PHE A 281 -27.36 -50.07 -48.11
CA PHE A 281 -26.88 -49.74 -49.45
C PHE A 281 -26.16 -50.93 -50.08
N ASP A 282 -25.19 -51.52 -49.35
CA ASP A 282 -24.38 -52.63 -49.86
C ASP A 282 -25.26 -53.86 -50.19
N LEU A 283 -26.23 -54.17 -49.33
CA LEU A 283 -27.19 -55.27 -49.53
C LEU A 283 -28.04 -55.04 -50.80
N TYR A 284 -28.72 -53.90 -50.89
CA TYR A 284 -29.63 -53.63 -52.01
C TYR A 284 -28.87 -53.41 -53.32
N ALA A 285 -27.66 -52.86 -53.27
CA ALA A 285 -26.81 -52.67 -54.43
C ALA A 285 -26.33 -54.01 -54.99
N GLY A 286 -25.91 -54.93 -54.11
CA GLY A 286 -25.57 -56.29 -54.49
C GLY A 286 -26.77 -57.02 -55.11
N GLN A 287 -27.96 -56.89 -54.53
CA GLN A 287 -29.20 -57.47 -55.07
C GLN A 287 -29.57 -56.88 -56.43
N ALA A 288 -29.47 -55.56 -56.61
CA ALA A 288 -29.78 -54.88 -57.86
C ALA A 288 -28.83 -55.31 -58.98
N VAL A 289 -27.52 -55.32 -58.72
CA VAL A 289 -26.50 -55.77 -59.70
C VAL A 289 -26.72 -57.22 -60.11
N GLU A 290 -26.93 -58.11 -59.14
CA GLU A 290 -27.13 -59.54 -59.42
C GLU A 290 -28.44 -59.79 -60.17
N ARG A 291 -29.50 -59.08 -59.83
CA ARG A 291 -30.80 -59.21 -60.51
C ARG A 291 -30.75 -58.67 -61.93
N ALA A 292 -30.06 -57.55 -62.19
CA ALA A 292 -29.86 -57.02 -63.53
C ALA A 292 -29.10 -58.02 -64.42
N LYS A 293 -28.08 -58.70 -63.88
CA LYS A 293 -27.35 -59.75 -64.60
C LYS A 293 -28.23 -60.96 -64.92
N LYS A 294 -29.03 -61.42 -63.94
CA LYS A 294 -29.98 -62.53 -64.15
C LYS A 294 -31.05 -62.17 -65.17
N LEU A 295 -31.56 -60.95 -65.15
CA LEU A 295 -32.52 -60.49 -66.17
C LEU A 295 -31.96 -60.56 -67.58
N ALA A 296 -30.69 -60.19 -67.76
CA ALA A 296 -30.01 -60.30 -69.05
C ALA A 296 -29.74 -61.76 -69.46
N ALA A 297 -29.30 -62.62 -68.53
CA ALA A 297 -28.92 -64.00 -68.84
C ALA A 297 -30.11 -64.96 -69.00
N ASP A 298 -31.08 -64.91 -68.07
CA ASP A 298 -32.15 -65.90 -67.97
C ASP A 298 -33.30 -65.62 -68.94
N TYR A 299 -33.41 -64.38 -69.43
CA TYR A 299 -34.52 -63.94 -70.29
C TYR A 299 -34.08 -63.46 -71.68
N ASP A 300 -32.82 -63.59 -72.07
CA ASP A 300 -32.28 -63.11 -73.36
C ASP A 300 -33.20 -63.41 -74.57
N TYR A 301 -33.69 -64.65 -74.67
CA TYR A 301 -34.59 -65.12 -75.73
C TYR A 301 -35.98 -64.45 -75.74
N LEU A 302 -36.37 -63.80 -74.63
CA LEU A 302 -37.64 -63.09 -74.47
C LEU A 302 -37.51 -61.58 -74.64
N LEU A 303 -36.32 -60.99 -74.52
CA LEU A 303 -36.15 -59.54 -74.54
C LEU A 303 -36.47 -58.96 -75.93
N THR A 304 -37.06 -57.77 -75.94
CA THR A 304 -37.07 -56.92 -77.14
C THR A 304 -35.68 -56.33 -77.37
N PHE A 305 -35.41 -55.82 -78.58
CA PHE A 305 -34.14 -55.13 -78.87
C PHE A 305 -33.88 -53.97 -77.90
N GLU A 306 -34.90 -53.14 -77.64
CA GLU A 306 -34.83 -52.04 -76.67
C GLU A 306 -34.56 -52.54 -75.24
N GLN A 307 -35.16 -53.66 -74.82
CA GLN A 307 -34.92 -54.23 -73.50
C GLN A 307 -33.51 -54.81 -73.36
N LEU A 308 -32.98 -55.44 -74.41
CA LEU A 308 -31.64 -55.98 -74.44
C LEU A 308 -30.59 -54.87 -74.31
N ASP A 309 -30.70 -53.83 -75.13
CA ASP A 309 -29.80 -52.66 -75.09
C ASP A 309 -29.86 -51.95 -73.72
N ALA A 310 -31.06 -51.71 -73.19
CA ALA A 310 -31.19 -51.08 -71.89
C ALA A 310 -30.63 -51.93 -70.73
N LEU A 311 -30.76 -53.27 -70.78
CA LEU A 311 -30.17 -54.18 -69.79
C LEU A 311 -28.63 -54.24 -69.90
N GLU A 312 -28.07 -54.18 -71.11
CA GLU A 312 -26.62 -54.11 -71.32
C GLU A 312 -26.04 -52.85 -70.69
N GLN A 313 -26.61 -51.68 -71.01
CA GLN A 313 -26.20 -50.40 -70.42
C GLN A 313 -26.39 -50.38 -68.90
N LEU A 314 -27.47 -50.99 -68.40
CA LEU A 314 -27.74 -51.08 -66.97
C LEU A 314 -26.69 -51.93 -66.24
N ASN A 315 -26.29 -53.06 -66.81
CA ASN A 315 -25.25 -53.93 -66.27
C ASN A 315 -23.85 -53.28 -66.28
N GLU A 316 -23.60 -52.33 -67.17
CA GLU A 316 -22.40 -51.50 -67.16
C GLU A 316 -22.45 -50.42 -66.07
N LYS A 317 -23.57 -49.68 -65.98
CA LYS A 317 -23.70 -48.48 -65.13
C LYS A 317 -23.91 -48.79 -63.66
N LEU A 318 -24.58 -49.89 -63.31
CA LEU A 318 -24.82 -50.26 -61.92
C LEU A 318 -23.51 -50.40 -61.11
N PRO A 319 -22.50 -51.19 -61.56
CA PRO A 319 -21.21 -51.24 -60.88
C PRO A 319 -20.49 -49.89 -60.80
N GLN A 320 -20.57 -49.06 -61.86
CA GLN A 320 -19.98 -47.72 -61.86
C GLN A 320 -20.61 -46.82 -60.79
N PHE A 321 -21.95 -46.89 -60.65
CA PHE A 321 -22.67 -46.16 -59.62
C PHE A 321 -22.28 -46.62 -58.22
N VAL A 322 -22.17 -47.93 -58.00
CA VAL A 322 -21.74 -48.49 -56.72
C VAL A 322 -20.35 -47.98 -56.34
N ALA A 323 -19.38 -48.05 -57.26
CA ALA A 323 -18.03 -47.54 -57.01
C ALA A 323 -18.00 -46.02 -56.73
N ALA A 324 -18.81 -45.23 -57.44
CA ALA A 324 -18.93 -43.80 -57.19
C ALA A 324 -19.56 -43.50 -55.81
N ALA A 325 -20.57 -44.27 -55.42
CA ALA A 325 -21.20 -44.16 -54.10
C ALA A 325 -20.23 -44.55 -52.97
N GLU A 326 -19.47 -45.64 -53.13
CA GLU A 326 -18.43 -46.05 -52.17
C GLU A 326 -17.41 -44.95 -51.92
N LYS A 327 -16.90 -44.33 -52.99
CA LYS A 327 -15.96 -43.20 -52.85
C LYS A 327 -16.61 -41.98 -52.21
N ALA A 328 -17.89 -41.70 -52.49
CA ALA A 328 -18.62 -40.65 -51.78
C ALA A 328 -18.73 -40.95 -50.28
N PHE A 329 -19.03 -42.20 -49.91
CA PHE A 329 -19.09 -42.64 -48.52
C PHE A 329 -17.75 -42.50 -47.82
N ASP A 330 -16.64 -42.89 -48.45
CA ASP A 330 -15.31 -42.78 -47.84
C ASP A 330 -14.95 -41.32 -47.52
N ILE A 331 -15.24 -40.40 -48.46
CA ILE A 331 -15.03 -38.96 -48.26
C ILE A 331 -15.94 -38.45 -47.12
N HIS A 332 -17.21 -38.86 -47.11
CA HIS A 332 -18.20 -38.41 -46.13
C HIS A 332 -18.06 -39.08 -44.75
N ALA A 333 -17.37 -40.22 -44.67
CA ALA A 333 -16.98 -40.88 -43.43
C ALA A 333 -15.78 -40.19 -42.78
N SER A 334 -14.91 -39.58 -43.59
CA SER A 334 -13.67 -38.95 -43.15
C SER A 334 -13.89 -37.78 -42.18
N GLU A 335 -12.82 -37.39 -41.47
CA GLU A 335 -12.84 -36.19 -40.63
C GLU A 335 -13.14 -34.89 -41.38
N LYS A 336 -12.93 -34.88 -42.71
CA LYS A 336 -13.12 -33.75 -43.62
C LYS A 336 -14.52 -33.70 -44.24
N TRP A 337 -15.45 -34.54 -43.77
CA TRP A 337 -16.82 -34.56 -44.29
C TRP A 337 -17.52 -33.20 -44.23
N ARG A 338 -17.13 -32.38 -43.24
CA ARG A 338 -17.46 -30.95 -43.10
C ARG A 338 -16.19 -30.14 -42.94
N MET A 339 -15.84 -29.38 -43.97
CA MET A 339 -14.57 -28.68 -44.05
C MET A 339 -14.48 -27.53 -43.06
N ASP A 340 -15.57 -26.79 -42.86
CA ASP A 340 -15.65 -25.71 -41.86
C ASP A 340 -15.28 -26.19 -40.45
N ALA A 341 -15.92 -27.26 -39.99
CA ALA A 341 -15.69 -27.87 -38.68
C ALA A 341 -14.30 -28.50 -38.58
N TYR A 342 -13.80 -29.09 -39.66
CA TYR A 342 -12.43 -29.62 -39.73
C TYR A 342 -11.40 -28.52 -39.52
N LEU A 343 -11.53 -27.38 -40.21
CA LEU A 343 -10.63 -26.23 -40.11
C LEU A 343 -10.72 -25.56 -38.72
N VAL A 344 -11.91 -25.48 -38.13
CA VAL A 344 -12.07 -24.99 -36.75
C VAL A 344 -11.25 -25.85 -35.78
N ARG A 345 -11.33 -27.18 -35.90
CA ARG A 345 -10.62 -28.11 -35.00
C ARG A 345 -9.10 -28.12 -35.23
N THR A 346 -8.67 -28.09 -36.48
CA THR A 346 -7.27 -28.34 -36.86
C THR A 346 -6.42 -27.09 -37.05
N GLU A 347 -7.02 -25.96 -37.44
CA GLU A 347 -6.31 -24.70 -37.69
C GLU A 347 -6.70 -23.63 -36.66
N LEU A 348 -8.00 -23.31 -36.52
CA LEU A 348 -8.44 -22.18 -35.72
C LEU A 348 -8.25 -22.39 -34.20
N THR A 349 -8.63 -23.56 -33.68
CA THR A 349 -8.56 -23.88 -32.25
C THR A 349 -7.13 -23.85 -31.71
N PRO A 350 -6.11 -24.42 -32.40
CA PRO A 350 -4.71 -24.26 -31.99
C PRO A 350 -4.24 -22.81 -31.95
N ILE A 351 -4.62 -21.97 -32.92
CA ILE A 351 -4.27 -20.54 -32.92
C ILE A 351 -4.92 -19.84 -31.71
N PHE A 352 -6.20 -20.10 -31.47
CA PHE A 352 -6.93 -19.60 -30.29
C PHE A 352 -6.21 -19.95 -28.98
N LYS A 353 -5.82 -21.21 -28.78
CA LYS A 353 -5.07 -21.63 -27.59
C LYS A 353 -3.73 -20.93 -27.43
N GLN A 354 -3.03 -20.68 -28.54
CA GLN A 354 -1.77 -19.92 -28.50
C GLN A 354 -2.00 -18.46 -28.08
N ILE A 355 -3.07 -17.84 -28.57
CA ILE A 355 -3.48 -16.49 -28.15
C ILE A 355 -3.79 -16.46 -26.65
N GLU A 356 -4.55 -17.44 -26.13
CA GLU A 356 -4.84 -17.54 -24.70
C GLU A 356 -3.55 -17.64 -23.86
N GLN A 357 -2.62 -18.50 -24.28
CA GLN A 357 -1.33 -18.69 -23.59
C GLN A 357 -0.48 -17.41 -23.58
N ASP A 358 -0.42 -16.69 -24.70
CA ASP A 358 0.30 -15.42 -24.76
C ASP A 358 -0.29 -14.38 -23.83
N VAL A 359 -1.61 -14.22 -23.89
CA VAL A 359 -2.34 -13.25 -23.09
C VAL A 359 -2.18 -13.57 -21.60
N GLU A 360 -2.29 -14.84 -21.22
CA GLU A 360 -2.04 -15.28 -19.85
C GLU A 360 -0.61 -14.98 -19.40
N SER A 361 0.39 -15.20 -20.26
CA SER A 361 1.79 -14.87 -19.96
C SER A 361 2.01 -13.37 -19.76
N ILE A 362 1.33 -12.52 -20.56
CA ILE A 362 1.38 -11.07 -20.44
C ILE A 362 0.73 -10.64 -19.13
N VAL A 363 -0.49 -11.10 -18.84
CA VAL A 363 -1.20 -10.80 -17.59
C VAL A 363 -0.41 -11.26 -16.36
N ALA A 364 0.20 -12.46 -16.41
CA ALA A 364 1.01 -12.99 -15.34
C ALA A 364 2.28 -12.14 -15.09
N ARG A 365 2.92 -11.66 -16.16
CA ARG A 365 4.06 -10.75 -16.07
C ARG A 365 3.66 -9.40 -15.46
N GLU A 366 2.59 -8.78 -15.95
CA GLU A 366 2.08 -7.51 -15.42
C GLU A 366 1.69 -7.63 -13.93
N ARG A 367 1.02 -8.71 -13.53
CA ARG A 367 0.68 -8.96 -12.12
C ARG A 367 1.92 -9.12 -11.24
N ARG A 368 2.99 -9.78 -11.72
CA ARG A 368 4.25 -9.90 -10.99
C ARG A 368 4.94 -8.54 -10.87
N GLU A 369 5.00 -7.76 -11.94
CA GLU A 369 5.58 -6.41 -11.89
C GLU A 369 4.81 -5.50 -10.94
N ILE A 370 3.47 -5.52 -10.96
CA ILE A 370 2.64 -4.77 -10.01
C ILE A 370 2.90 -5.24 -8.57
N GLY A 371 3.01 -6.56 -8.34
CA GLY A 371 3.32 -7.14 -7.03
C GLY A 371 4.67 -6.67 -6.48
N GLU A 372 5.73 -6.79 -7.28
CA GLU A 372 7.08 -6.36 -6.89
C GLU A 372 7.16 -4.84 -6.66
N ARG A 373 6.48 -4.04 -7.48
CA ARG A 373 6.42 -2.58 -7.30
C ARG A 373 5.62 -2.21 -6.05
N SER A 374 4.53 -2.92 -5.76
CA SER A 374 3.74 -2.74 -4.53
C SER A 374 4.54 -3.08 -3.28
N GLU A 375 5.32 -4.18 -3.31
CA GLU A 375 6.23 -4.52 -2.20
C GLU A 375 7.32 -3.47 -1.98
N LYS A 376 7.94 -2.98 -3.07
CA LYS A 376 8.93 -1.88 -2.99
C LYS A 376 8.30 -0.60 -2.45
N LEU A 377 7.07 -0.28 -2.86
CA LEU A 377 6.32 0.88 -2.35
C LEU A 377 6.01 0.73 -0.86
N SER A 378 5.52 -0.44 -0.43
CA SER A 378 5.25 -0.74 0.99
C SER A 378 6.53 -0.63 1.83
N ALA A 379 7.64 -1.19 1.36
CA ALA A 379 8.95 -1.06 2.01
C ALA A 379 9.43 0.40 2.09
N ALA A 380 9.23 1.19 1.02
CA ALA A 380 9.57 2.61 1.00
C ALA A 380 8.70 3.42 1.98
N LEU A 381 7.40 3.11 2.09
CA LEU A 381 6.48 3.69 3.07
C LEU A 381 6.92 3.35 4.51
N GLN A 382 7.24 2.09 4.77
CA GLN A 382 7.70 1.63 6.10
C GLN A 382 9.02 2.32 6.50
N SER A 383 9.98 2.40 5.58
CA SER A 383 11.26 3.08 5.81
C SER A 383 11.06 4.58 6.06
N THR A 384 10.16 5.23 5.32
CA THR A 384 9.84 6.65 5.50
C THR A 384 9.18 6.90 6.85
N SER A 385 8.24 6.03 7.26
CA SER A 385 7.59 6.10 8.57
C SER A 385 8.60 5.95 9.72
N ASN A 386 9.52 4.98 9.64
CA ASN A 386 10.55 4.79 10.67
C ASN A 386 11.48 6.00 10.78
N TRP A 387 11.86 6.61 9.65
CA TRP A 387 12.67 7.83 9.64
C TRP A 387 11.92 9.02 10.26
N GLN A 388 10.63 9.18 9.99
CA GLN A 388 9.79 10.23 10.59
C GLN A 388 9.68 10.05 12.11
N ILE A 389 9.41 8.83 12.57
CA ILE A 389 9.36 8.51 14.00
C ILE A 389 10.72 8.82 14.66
N GLY A 390 11.83 8.41 14.03
CA GLY A 390 13.18 8.71 14.51
C GLY A 390 13.46 10.21 14.60
N ALA A 391 13.07 10.99 13.59
CA ALA A 391 13.25 12.45 13.56
C ALA A 391 12.44 13.16 14.66
N VAL A 392 11.19 12.71 14.91
CA VAL A 392 10.35 13.25 16.00
C VAL A 392 10.96 12.93 17.36
N ILE A 393 11.40 11.68 17.59
CA ILE A 393 12.05 11.29 18.86
C ILE A 393 13.32 12.11 19.08
N ALA A 394 14.18 12.23 18.06
CA ALA A 394 15.39 13.04 18.14
C ALA A 394 15.07 14.50 18.47
N GLY A 395 14.01 15.06 17.86
CA GLY A 395 13.57 16.42 18.16
C GLY A 395 13.08 16.61 19.60
N ILE A 396 12.32 15.65 20.14
CA ILE A 396 11.89 15.66 21.54
C ILE A 396 13.11 15.65 22.47
N VAL A 397 14.12 14.82 22.18
CA VAL A 397 15.36 14.76 22.96
C VAL A 397 16.10 16.10 22.93
N VAL A 398 16.25 16.71 21.76
CA VAL A 398 16.92 18.02 21.61
C VAL A 398 16.17 19.11 22.38
N VAL A 399 14.85 19.19 22.25
CA VAL A 399 14.02 20.16 23.00
C VAL A 399 14.14 19.91 24.51
N GLY A 400 14.12 18.66 24.95
CA GLY A 400 14.31 18.29 26.35
C GLY A 400 15.69 18.71 26.89
N LEU A 401 16.75 18.53 26.11
CA LEU A 401 18.11 18.97 26.47
C LEU A 401 18.21 20.49 26.54
N LEU A 402 17.63 21.21 25.58
CA LEU A 402 17.58 22.68 25.60
C LEU A 402 16.79 23.20 26.81
N ALA A 403 15.67 22.55 27.16
CA ALA A 403 14.90 22.90 28.35
C ALA A 403 15.70 22.68 29.65
N LEU A 404 16.40 21.55 29.77
CA LEU A 404 17.31 21.28 30.89
C LEU A 404 18.43 22.34 30.98
N LEU A 405 19.02 22.71 29.84
CA LEU A 405 20.04 23.74 29.78
C LEU A 405 19.50 25.10 30.26
N SER A 406 18.30 25.49 29.82
CA SER A 406 17.64 26.72 30.28
C SER A 406 17.35 26.69 31.79
N ILE A 407 16.95 25.55 32.36
CA ILE A 407 16.75 25.42 33.82
C ILE A 407 18.05 25.68 34.57
N VAL A 408 19.16 25.11 34.10
CA VAL A 408 20.47 25.24 34.76
C VAL A 408 21.05 26.65 34.62
N MET A 409 20.94 27.24 33.43
CA MET A 409 21.58 28.54 33.12
C MET A 409 20.74 29.75 33.55
N ILE A 410 19.41 29.64 33.60
CA ILE A 410 18.52 30.77 33.86
C ILE A 410 17.74 30.57 35.16
N SER A 411 16.95 29.50 35.25
CA SER A 411 16.01 29.31 36.37
C SER A 411 16.73 29.12 37.71
N ARG A 412 17.85 28.37 37.74
CA ARG A 412 18.62 28.14 38.97
C ARG A 412 19.26 29.43 39.52
N PRO A 413 19.99 30.25 38.73
CA PRO A 413 20.53 31.52 39.22
C PRO A 413 19.45 32.52 39.65
N LEU A 414 18.36 32.66 38.88
CA LEU A 414 17.22 33.50 39.26
C LEU A 414 16.62 33.05 40.60
N LYS A 415 16.42 31.74 40.79
CA LYS A 415 15.93 31.21 42.07
C LYS A 415 16.89 31.49 43.22
N ARG A 416 18.21 31.43 42.99
CA ARG A 416 19.22 31.78 44.02
C ARG A 416 19.15 33.26 44.40
N ILE A 417 19.01 34.16 43.42
CA ILE A 417 18.83 35.59 43.68
C ILE A 417 17.53 35.84 44.45
N ALA A 418 16.41 35.25 44.00
CA ALA A 418 15.12 35.39 44.65
C ALA A 418 15.13 34.91 46.11
N VAL A 419 15.76 33.76 46.39
CA VAL A 419 15.92 33.24 47.76
C VAL A 419 16.77 34.19 48.60
N ARG A 420 17.93 34.65 48.11
CA ARG A 420 18.78 35.57 48.88
C ARG A 420 18.13 36.92 49.14
N MET A 421 17.41 37.47 48.15
CA MET A 421 16.64 38.70 48.34
C MET A 421 15.54 38.51 49.38
N ARG A 422 14.86 37.36 49.36
CA ARG A 422 13.86 37.01 50.38
C ARG A 422 14.49 36.89 51.77
N ASP A 423 15.64 36.25 51.90
CA ASP A 423 16.35 36.11 53.19
C ASP A 423 16.75 37.48 53.76
N ILE A 424 17.15 38.42 52.91
CA ILE A 424 17.49 39.80 53.32
C ILE A 424 16.23 40.59 53.71
N ALA A 425 15.12 40.41 53.00
CA ALA A 425 13.88 41.14 53.25
C ALA A 425 13.06 40.59 54.45
N GLU A 426 13.06 39.28 54.68
CA GLU A 426 12.30 38.61 55.75
C GLU A 426 13.13 38.37 57.02
N GLY A 427 14.46 38.44 56.97
CA GLY A 427 15.35 38.34 58.14
C GLY A 427 15.54 39.65 58.89
N ASP A 428 16.58 39.73 59.73
CA ASP A 428 16.97 40.95 60.49
C ASP A 428 17.52 42.09 59.60
N GLY A 429 17.30 42.04 58.28
CA GLY A 429 17.84 43.03 57.35
C GLY A 429 19.37 43.02 57.32
N ASP A 430 20.01 41.84 57.38
CA ASP A 430 21.47 41.72 57.33
C ASP A 430 22.02 42.16 55.97
N LEU A 431 22.28 43.47 55.87
CA LEU A 431 22.85 44.10 54.69
C LEU A 431 24.29 43.70 54.46
N THR A 432 24.96 42.86 55.27
CA THR A 432 26.33 42.39 54.99
C THR A 432 26.38 41.34 53.88
N GLN A 433 25.25 40.70 53.57
CA GLN A 433 25.15 39.77 52.46
C GLN A 433 25.23 40.48 51.11
N ARG A 434 25.83 39.81 50.12
CA ARG A 434 25.96 40.29 48.73
C ARG A 434 25.43 39.23 47.76
N LEU A 435 24.85 39.68 46.66
CA LEU A 435 24.46 38.82 45.55
C LEU A 435 25.68 38.57 44.63
N PRO A 436 25.79 37.39 44.01
CA PRO A 436 26.83 37.14 43.02
C PRO A 436 26.63 38.07 41.82
N ALA A 437 27.67 38.85 41.51
CA ALA A 437 27.71 39.79 40.38
C ALA A 437 28.75 39.37 39.32
N GLU A 438 29.05 38.08 39.27
CA GLU A 438 29.99 37.49 38.31
C GLU A 438 29.28 37.21 36.99
N GLY A 439 29.68 37.89 35.92
CA GLY A 439 29.15 37.68 34.56
C GLY A 439 28.77 38.97 33.85
N ASN A 440 28.34 38.86 32.60
CA ASN A 440 27.93 39.98 31.75
C ASN A 440 26.44 39.94 31.38
N ASP A 441 25.66 39.05 31.99
CA ASP A 441 24.23 38.91 31.70
C ASP A 441 23.35 39.70 32.67
N GLU A 442 22.05 39.75 32.35
CA GLU A 442 21.03 40.49 33.07
C GLU A 442 20.92 40.01 34.53
N ILE A 443 21.28 38.75 34.82
CA ILE A 443 21.31 38.21 36.17
C ILE A 443 22.47 38.82 36.97
N ALA A 444 23.67 38.93 36.38
CA ALA A 444 24.81 39.61 36.99
C ALA A 444 24.55 41.11 37.20
N GLN A 445 23.88 41.78 36.25
CA GLN A 445 23.49 43.19 36.37
C GLN A 445 22.52 43.43 37.54
N VAL A 446 21.52 42.56 37.72
CA VAL A 446 20.61 42.62 38.89
C VAL A 446 21.39 42.42 40.20
N GLY A 447 22.32 41.47 40.24
CA GLY A 447 23.20 41.25 41.40
C GLY A 447 24.04 42.49 41.75
N ALA A 448 24.65 43.13 40.75
CA ALA A 448 25.45 44.35 40.93
C ALA A 448 24.62 45.55 41.40
N ALA A 449 23.45 45.77 40.79
CA ALA A 449 22.53 46.84 41.18
C ALA A 449 22.07 46.67 42.64
N PHE A 450 21.73 45.44 43.04
CA PHE A 450 21.36 45.14 44.43
C PHE A 450 22.51 45.38 45.41
N ASN A 451 23.74 44.99 45.07
CA ASN A 451 24.90 45.23 45.93
C ASN A 451 25.16 46.74 46.13
N THR A 452 24.99 47.54 45.07
CA THR A 452 25.09 49.01 45.14
C THR A 452 24.01 49.61 46.04
N PHE A 453 22.78 49.10 45.94
CA PHE A 453 21.69 49.47 46.84
C PHE A 453 22.04 49.11 48.30
N ALA A 454 22.56 47.90 48.55
CA ALA A 454 22.98 47.46 49.88
C ALA A 454 24.11 48.34 50.47
N ASP A 455 25.11 48.70 49.66
CA ASP A 455 26.19 49.62 50.09
C ASP A 455 25.64 51.00 50.47
N THR A 456 24.70 51.52 49.68
CA THR A 456 24.04 52.81 49.95
C THR A 456 23.23 52.75 51.24
N ALA A 457 22.46 51.68 51.45
CA ALA A 457 21.70 51.46 52.68
C ALA A 457 22.61 51.31 53.91
N GLN A 458 23.72 50.58 53.81
CA GLN A 458 24.70 50.47 54.90
C GLN A 458 25.32 51.83 55.27
N ASN A 459 25.65 52.65 54.27
CA ASN A 459 26.22 53.98 54.52
C ASN A 459 25.21 54.91 55.18
N LEU A 460 23.94 54.89 54.75
CA LEU A 460 22.84 55.60 55.40
C LEU A 460 22.70 55.17 56.87
N VAL A 461 22.70 53.85 57.15
CA VAL A 461 22.63 53.34 58.54
C VAL A 461 23.82 53.81 59.37
N ARG A 462 25.04 53.81 58.81
CA ARG A 462 26.24 54.31 59.49
C ARG A 462 26.17 55.82 59.75
N GLU A 463 25.64 56.58 58.81
CA GLU A 463 25.47 58.04 58.94
C GLU A 463 24.43 58.37 60.00
N VAL A 464 23.30 57.67 60.02
CA VAL A 464 22.30 57.77 61.09
C VAL A 464 22.91 57.42 62.44
N ALA A 465 23.69 56.34 62.54
CA ALA A 465 24.38 55.98 63.79
C ALA A 465 25.37 57.06 64.24
N ARG A 466 26.14 57.64 63.32
CA ARG A 466 27.05 58.77 63.62
C ARG A 466 26.29 60.02 64.05
N SER A 467 25.19 60.36 63.37
CA SER A 467 24.35 61.50 63.70
C SER A 467 23.71 61.34 65.08
N SER A 468 23.18 60.15 65.39
CA SER A 468 22.68 59.81 66.73
C SER A 468 23.77 59.91 67.80
N ALA A 469 25.00 59.46 67.52
CA ALA A 469 26.13 59.60 68.44
C ALA A 469 26.55 61.06 68.65
N ALA A 470 26.60 61.86 67.57
CA ALA A 470 26.89 63.29 67.64
C ALA A 470 25.80 64.04 68.41
N MET A 471 24.52 63.69 68.22
CA MET A 471 23.40 64.23 68.98
C MET A 471 23.49 63.86 70.46
N ASN A 472 23.88 62.62 70.78
CA ASN A 472 24.09 62.20 72.17
C ASN A 472 25.24 63.00 72.82
N ALA A 473 26.36 63.18 72.13
CA ALA A 473 27.49 63.99 72.60
C ALA A 473 27.14 65.48 72.74
N ALA A 474 26.30 66.02 71.84
CA ALA A 474 25.80 67.39 71.92
C ALA A 474 24.87 67.56 73.13
N SER A 475 24.00 66.59 73.42
CA SER A 475 23.16 66.56 74.62
C SER A 475 24.01 66.55 75.90
N GLU A 476 25.04 65.70 75.98
CA GLU A 476 26.00 65.70 77.11
C GLU A 476 26.77 67.02 77.22
N GLY A 477 27.11 67.65 76.09
CA GLY A 477 27.73 68.97 76.04
C GLY A 477 26.82 70.07 76.58
N LEU A 478 25.54 70.04 76.20
CA LEU A 478 24.50 70.96 76.66
C LEU A 478 24.25 70.82 78.16
N GLU A 479 24.20 69.58 78.67
CA GLU A 479 24.06 69.31 80.10
C GLU A 479 25.22 69.91 80.91
N ARG A 480 26.46 69.75 80.41
CA ARG A 480 27.66 70.38 81.01
C ARG A 480 27.64 71.91 80.93
N ALA A 481 27.11 72.49 79.85
CA ALA A 481 26.98 73.94 79.71
C ALA A 481 25.90 74.48 80.66
N SER A 482 24.77 73.78 80.80
CA SER A 482 23.70 74.11 81.74
C SER A 482 24.17 74.08 83.20
N ARG A 483 24.97 73.07 83.60
CA ARG A 483 25.61 73.04 84.93
C ARG A 483 26.52 74.24 85.17
N ARG A 484 27.41 74.56 84.22
CA ARG A 484 28.29 75.74 84.31
C ARG A 484 27.51 77.05 84.36
N GLY A 485 26.37 77.13 83.66
CA GLY A 485 25.46 78.26 83.74
C GLY A 485 24.88 78.44 85.14
N ARG A 486 24.45 77.35 85.81
CA ARG A 486 24.00 77.41 87.22
C ARG A 486 25.10 77.85 88.16
N GLU A 487 26.29 77.27 88.06
CA GLU A 487 27.45 77.66 88.90
C GLU A 487 27.90 79.12 88.65
N GLY A 488 27.71 79.63 87.43
CA GLY A 488 27.95 81.03 87.09
C GLY A 488 26.93 81.96 87.72
N ALA A 489 25.64 81.61 87.64
CA ALA A 489 24.55 82.36 88.26
C ALA A 489 24.70 82.41 89.80
N GLU A 490 25.07 81.29 90.44
CA GLU A 490 25.34 81.24 91.88
C GLU A 490 26.51 82.16 92.30
N ARG A 491 27.55 82.28 91.46
CA ARG A 491 28.66 83.21 91.70
C ARG A 491 28.27 84.66 91.51
N GLU A 492 27.41 84.95 90.53
CA GLU A 492 26.88 86.29 90.30
C GLU A 492 25.98 86.73 91.47
N GLU A 493 25.15 85.82 91.99
CA GLU A 493 24.35 86.04 93.21
C GLU A 493 25.23 86.39 94.42
N ALA A 494 26.30 85.63 94.65
CA ALA A 494 27.26 85.91 95.73
C ALA A 494 28.01 87.25 95.56
N ALA A 495 28.34 87.62 94.32
CA ALA A 495 28.99 88.90 94.03
C ALA A 495 28.05 90.09 94.26
N ILE A 496 26.77 89.96 93.91
CA ILE A 496 25.75 90.98 94.16
C ILE A 496 25.57 91.21 95.67
N ASP A 497 25.54 90.14 96.49
CA ASP A 497 25.39 90.24 97.94
C ASP A 497 26.57 90.97 98.61
N SER A 498 27.80 90.69 98.15
CA SER A 498 29.00 91.43 98.57
C SER A 498 28.95 92.92 98.17
N LEU A 499 28.34 93.25 97.03
CA LEU A 499 28.24 94.61 96.51
C LEU A 499 27.26 95.44 97.36
N VAL A 500 26.13 94.85 97.74
CA VAL A 500 25.15 95.45 98.67
C VAL A 500 25.80 95.74 100.03
N THR A 501 26.62 94.83 100.52
CA THR A 501 27.33 95.00 101.81
C THR A 501 28.34 96.16 101.75
N GLY A 502 29.08 96.30 100.63
CA GLY A 502 30.04 97.39 100.43
C GLY A 502 29.39 98.77 100.33
N MET A 503 28.18 98.86 99.78
CA MET A 503 27.45 100.13 99.71
C MET A 503 27.05 100.67 101.10
N GLY A 504 26.74 99.78 102.06
CA GLY A 504 26.46 100.19 103.44
C GLY A 504 27.65 100.91 104.11
N GLN A 505 28.88 100.44 103.86
CA GLN A 505 30.09 101.02 104.44
C GLN A 505 30.47 102.38 103.84
N THR A 506 30.09 102.64 102.58
CA THR A 506 30.31 103.97 101.97
C THR A 506 29.41 105.07 102.54
N GLN A 507 28.26 104.69 103.10
CA GLN A 507 27.30 105.66 103.65
C GLN A 507 27.74 106.16 105.04
N GLU A 508 28.34 105.30 105.85
CA GLU A 508 28.95 105.67 107.15
C GLU A 508 30.17 106.60 106.96
N ALA A 509 31.01 106.34 105.95
CA ALA A 509 32.18 107.17 105.64
C ALA A 509 31.82 108.59 105.13
N ALA A 510 30.65 108.77 104.50
CA ALA A 510 30.21 110.05 103.97
C ALA A 510 29.78 111.05 105.07
N GLU A 511 29.21 110.57 106.18
CA GLU A 511 28.83 111.45 107.31
C GLU A 511 30.04 111.92 108.13
N GLU A 512 31.10 111.12 108.21
CA GLU A 512 32.32 111.45 108.94
C GLU A 512 33.14 112.56 108.24
N VAL A 513 33.18 112.53 106.90
CA VAL A 513 33.82 113.58 106.09
C VAL A 513 33.08 114.93 106.20
N ALA A 514 31.75 114.90 106.32
CA ALA A 514 30.95 116.12 106.45
C ALA A 514 31.20 116.86 107.77
N ARG A 515 31.38 116.15 108.89
CA ARG A 515 31.70 116.80 110.19
C ARG A 515 33.12 117.36 110.25
N GLY A 516 34.07 116.78 109.50
CA GLY A 516 35.46 117.24 109.45
C GLY A 516 35.67 118.54 108.64
N ALA A 517 34.76 118.88 107.72
CA ALA A 517 34.91 120.05 106.85
C ALA A 517 34.49 121.38 107.49
N GLU A 518 33.66 121.38 108.54
CA GLU A 518 33.11 122.60 109.14
C GLU A 518 33.96 123.19 110.29
N GLN A 519 34.88 122.40 110.88
CA GLN A 519 35.81 122.85 111.93
C GLN A 519 37.08 123.55 111.42
N ALA A 520 37.18 123.82 110.11
CA ALA A 520 38.41 124.33 109.48
C ALA A 520 38.25 125.62 108.63
N SER A 521 37.20 126.43 108.83
CA SER A 521 37.10 127.75 108.15
C SER A 521 36.74 128.90 109.09
#